data_AF-A0A810PX39-F1
#
_entry.id   AF-A0A810PX39-F1
#
_cell.length_a   1.000
_cell.length_b   1.000
_cell.length_c   1.000
_cell.angle_alpha   90.00
_cell.angle_beta   90.00
_cell.angle_gamma   90.00
#
_symmetry.space_group_name_H-M   'P 1'
#
loop_
_entity.id
_entity.type
_entity.pdbx_description
1 polymer ?
#
loop_
_entity_poly.entity_id
_entity_poly.type
_entity_poly.pdbx_seq_one_letter_code
_entity_poly.pdbx_strand_id
1 'polypeptide(L)'
;MRFWGKDRKQDNRKNIWIEHLNIDTGNWFQVFSACLGKMIAIQTACSEQVVKGQDWNVDFSEGVILFGNQKYPLQFIGSEATSSNTWLWGWENVNGFSEKIIQVATHAKVVGERWNLEPLTTAEFTLDDTFNGHNLSIVTCGLVDKYCYYRGPHSGGAIFVAFSGVPDSVFASIDVQKFVSITTQCIQQFHIDHKIFVEGFLSWNNTQYEWNNQTLLAHFQQDLKIDFEQVNNFWRICAMNTILSGK
;
A
#
# COMPACT_ATOMS: atom_id res chain seq x y z
N MET A 1 -15.05 -45.33 -8.06
CA MET A 1 -15.78 -44.27 -7.32
C MET A 1 -15.21 -44.17 -5.91
N ARG A 2 -14.41 -43.13 -5.64
CA ARG A 2 -14.30 -42.40 -4.36
C ARG A 2 -13.16 -41.40 -4.48
N PHE A 3 -13.55 -40.14 -4.70
CA PHE A 3 -12.74 -38.95 -4.60
C PHE A 3 -12.43 -38.67 -3.14
N TRP A 4 -11.17 -38.54 -2.78
CA TRP A 4 -10.73 -37.84 -1.57
C TRP A 4 -9.72 -36.78 -1.99
N GLY A 5 -10.25 -35.59 -2.32
CA GLY A 5 -9.44 -34.38 -2.43
C GLY A 5 -9.03 -33.98 -1.04
N LYS A 6 -7.73 -34.04 -0.74
CA LYS A 6 -7.18 -33.36 0.45
C LYS A 6 -7.24 -31.87 0.20
N ASP A 7 -7.94 -31.17 1.08
CA ASP A 7 -7.93 -29.72 1.21
C ASP A 7 -6.49 -29.21 1.16
N ARG A 8 -6.15 -28.47 0.10
CA ARG A 8 -4.95 -27.65 0.07
C ARG A 8 -5.18 -26.50 1.03
N LYS A 9 -4.72 -26.65 2.28
CA LYS A 9 -4.39 -25.50 3.12
C LYS A 9 -3.44 -24.62 2.30
N GLN A 10 -3.87 -23.41 2.02
CA GLN A 10 -3.05 -22.40 1.35
C GLN A 10 -1.82 -22.17 2.24
N ASP A 11 -0.63 -22.42 1.71
CA ASP A 11 0.61 -22.23 2.45
C ASP A 11 0.79 -20.73 2.72
N ASN A 12 0.56 -20.32 3.97
CA ASN A 12 0.74 -18.94 4.43
C ASN A 12 2.21 -18.50 4.46
N ARG A 13 3.14 -19.30 3.92
CA ARG A 13 4.56 -18.99 3.69
C ARG A 13 4.83 -18.49 2.26
N LYS A 14 3.90 -17.74 1.66
CA LYS A 14 4.25 -16.98 0.45
C LYS A 14 5.25 -15.89 0.86
N ASN A 15 6.40 -15.84 0.19
CA ASN A 15 7.33 -14.72 0.32
C ASN A 15 6.55 -13.43 0.07
N ILE A 16 6.65 -12.48 1.01
CA ILE A 16 6.03 -11.17 0.84
C ILE A 16 6.92 -10.41 -0.13
N TRP A 17 6.33 -9.76 -1.14
CA TRP A 17 7.10 -9.17 -2.24
C TRP A 17 8.17 -8.19 -1.76
N ILE A 18 7.96 -7.44 -0.68
CA ILE A 18 8.96 -6.49 -0.17
C ILE A 18 10.26 -7.20 0.29
N GLU A 19 10.20 -8.49 0.63
CA GLU A 19 11.37 -9.25 1.10
C GLU A 19 12.46 -9.42 0.02
N HIS A 20 12.13 -9.23 -1.27
CA HIS A 20 13.16 -9.24 -2.33
C HIS A 20 13.94 -7.92 -2.45
N LEU A 21 13.48 -6.84 -1.84
CA LEU A 21 14.10 -5.50 -1.91
C LEU A 21 15.30 -5.33 -0.97
N ASN A 22 15.67 -6.37 -0.21
CA ASN A 22 16.77 -6.33 0.77
C ASN A 22 16.67 -5.16 1.76
N ILE A 23 15.48 -4.96 2.34
CA ILE A 23 15.20 -3.92 3.33
C ILE A 23 15.16 -4.48 4.76
N ASP A 24 15.30 -3.61 5.75
CA ASP A 24 14.97 -3.92 7.14
C ASP A 24 13.45 -3.89 7.34
N THR A 25 12.82 -5.07 7.34
CA THR A 25 11.36 -5.20 7.49
C THR A 25 10.85 -4.84 8.88
N GLY A 26 11.73 -4.77 9.90
CA GLY A 26 11.39 -4.26 11.23
C GLY A 26 11.35 -2.73 11.29
N ASN A 27 11.75 -2.06 10.21
CA ASN A 27 11.80 -0.60 10.13
C ASN A 27 10.62 -0.04 9.32
N TRP A 28 9.71 0.66 10.03
CA TRP A 28 8.54 1.29 9.43
C TRP A 28 8.88 2.19 8.24
N PHE A 29 9.93 3.01 8.35
CA PHE A 29 10.31 3.95 7.31
C PHE A 29 10.67 3.22 6.00
N GLN A 30 11.36 2.09 6.07
CA GLN A 30 11.72 1.30 4.89
C GLN A 30 10.50 0.58 4.30
N VAL A 31 9.66 -0.04 5.14
CA VAL A 31 8.43 -0.72 4.69
C VAL A 31 7.45 0.26 4.05
N PHE A 32 7.23 1.42 4.68
CA PHE A 32 6.39 2.48 4.14
C PHE A 32 6.92 3.00 2.80
N SER A 33 8.23 3.25 2.70
CA SER A 33 8.87 3.70 1.46
C SER A 33 8.62 2.72 0.31
N ALA A 34 8.75 1.41 0.55
CA ALA A 34 8.52 0.38 -0.46
C ALA A 34 7.05 0.36 -0.94
N CYS A 35 6.08 0.51 -0.03
CA CYS A 35 4.66 0.46 -0.34
C CYS A 35 4.13 1.72 -1.06
N LEU A 36 4.72 2.88 -0.77
CA LEU A 36 4.12 4.18 -1.08
C LEU A 36 3.83 4.37 -2.57
N GLY A 37 4.81 4.17 -3.46
CA GLY A 37 4.66 4.46 -4.89
C GLY A 37 3.52 3.67 -5.54
N LYS A 38 3.49 2.35 -5.31
CA LYS A 38 2.41 1.45 -5.72
C LYS A 38 1.05 1.97 -5.22
N MET A 39 0.95 2.28 -3.93
CA MET A 39 -0.33 2.66 -3.34
C MET A 39 -0.81 4.03 -3.82
N ILE A 40 0.07 5.01 -4.05
CA ILE A 40 -0.32 6.29 -4.65
C ILE A 40 -0.84 6.11 -6.07
N ALA A 41 -0.21 5.26 -6.89
CA ALA A 41 -0.68 4.94 -8.23
C ALA A 41 -2.08 4.29 -8.21
N ILE A 42 -2.26 3.27 -7.35
CA ILE A 42 -3.53 2.56 -7.17
C ILE A 42 -4.62 3.49 -6.65
N GLN A 43 -4.34 4.28 -5.60
CA GLN A 43 -5.34 5.19 -5.03
C GLN A 43 -5.74 6.31 -5.99
N THR A 44 -4.80 6.81 -6.80
CA THR A 44 -5.10 7.81 -7.85
C THR A 44 -6.05 7.22 -8.88
N ALA A 45 -5.71 6.05 -9.44
CA ALA A 45 -6.56 5.36 -10.41
C ALA A 45 -7.94 4.99 -9.82
N CYS A 46 -7.98 4.54 -8.57
CA CYS A 46 -9.21 4.21 -7.87
C CYS A 46 -10.09 5.45 -7.66
N SER A 47 -9.50 6.59 -7.32
CA SER A 47 -10.23 7.86 -7.18
C SER A 47 -10.88 8.26 -8.51
N GLU A 48 -10.15 8.16 -9.61
CA GLU A 48 -10.60 8.55 -10.96
C GLU A 48 -11.64 7.60 -11.57
N GLN A 49 -11.54 6.31 -11.28
CA GLN A 49 -12.33 5.27 -11.97
C GLN A 49 -13.48 4.71 -11.13
N VAL A 50 -13.34 4.70 -9.80
CA VAL A 50 -14.27 4.02 -8.88
C VAL A 50 -14.98 5.01 -7.97
N VAL A 51 -14.23 5.73 -7.13
CA VAL A 51 -14.82 6.62 -6.12
C VAL A 51 -15.48 7.81 -6.80
N LYS A 52 -14.77 8.50 -7.71
CA LYS A 52 -15.27 9.58 -8.56
C LYS A 52 -16.00 10.70 -7.81
N GLY A 53 -15.64 10.95 -6.56
CA GLY A 53 -16.31 11.92 -5.69
C GLY A 53 -17.77 11.58 -5.35
N GLN A 54 -18.21 10.33 -5.57
CA GLN A 54 -19.55 9.87 -5.20
C GLN A 54 -19.67 9.72 -3.68
N ASP A 55 -20.91 9.80 -3.20
CA ASP A 55 -21.24 9.45 -1.83
C ASP A 55 -20.84 8.01 -1.53
N TRP A 56 -20.42 7.78 -0.29
CA TRP A 56 -19.99 6.47 0.18
C TRP A 56 -20.90 5.98 1.32
N ASN A 57 -21.01 4.67 1.45
CA ASN A 57 -21.65 4.03 2.60
C ASN A 57 -21.00 2.67 2.87
N VAL A 58 -21.12 2.15 4.08
CA VAL A 58 -20.63 0.82 4.46
C VAL A 58 -21.75 -0.02 5.05
N ASP A 59 -21.77 -1.29 4.68
CA ASP A 59 -22.55 -2.31 5.36
C ASP A 59 -21.58 -3.38 5.87
N PHE A 60 -21.25 -3.30 7.17
CA PHE A 60 -20.35 -4.25 7.82
C PHE A 60 -20.97 -5.64 8.00
N SER A 61 -22.30 -5.76 7.96
CA SER A 61 -22.98 -7.05 8.05
C SER A 61 -22.92 -7.79 6.72
N GLU A 62 -23.15 -7.08 5.62
CA GLU A 62 -22.99 -7.60 4.26
C GLU A 62 -21.50 -7.70 3.86
N GLY A 63 -20.63 -6.89 4.47
CA GLY A 63 -19.20 -6.83 4.17
C GLY A 63 -18.90 -6.09 2.87
N VAL A 64 -19.64 -5.01 2.59
CA VAL A 64 -19.45 -4.16 1.40
C VAL A 64 -19.28 -2.68 1.72
N ILE A 65 -18.51 -1.99 0.87
CA ILE A 65 -18.52 -0.53 0.73
C ILE A 65 -19.25 -0.16 -0.57
N LEU A 66 -19.99 0.94 -0.53
CA LEU A 66 -20.71 1.50 -1.66
C LEU A 66 -20.08 2.81 -2.09
N PHE A 67 -20.02 3.04 -3.40
CA PHE A 67 -19.80 4.35 -4.02
C PHE A 67 -20.94 4.60 -5.00
N GLY A 68 -21.84 5.54 -4.65
CA GLY A 68 -23.14 5.66 -5.30
C GLY A 68 -23.91 4.34 -5.24
N ASN A 69 -24.23 3.77 -6.40
CA ASN A 69 -24.96 2.50 -6.51
C ASN A 69 -24.04 1.26 -6.66
N GLN A 70 -22.73 1.45 -6.76
CA GLN A 70 -21.79 0.34 -6.94
C GLN A 70 -21.35 -0.22 -5.60
N LYS A 71 -21.38 -1.55 -5.46
CA LYS A 71 -20.97 -2.28 -4.25
C LYS A 71 -19.66 -3.00 -4.48
N TYR A 72 -18.76 -2.95 -3.49
CA TYR A 72 -17.46 -3.60 -3.50
C TYR A 72 -17.21 -4.37 -2.19
N PRO A 73 -16.63 -5.58 -2.22
CA PRO A 73 -16.25 -6.30 -1.00
C PRO A 73 -15.28 -5.48 -0.13
N LEU A 74 -15.58 -5.39 1.16
CA LEU A 74 -14.88 -4.58 2.15
C LEU A 74 -14.05 -5.46 3.09
N GLN A 75 -12.95 -4.90 3.60
CA GLN A 75 -12.20 -5.39 4.75
C GLN A 75 -11.93 -4.22 5.69
N PHE A 76 -12.39 -4.30 6.94
CA PHE A 76 -12.14 -3.30 7.95
C PHE A 76 -10.68 -3.34 8.39
N ILE A 77 -9.98 -2.20 8.23
CA ILE A 77 -8.56 -2.05 8.59
C ILE A 77 -8.46 -1.59 10.04
N GLY A 78 -9.22 -0.56 10.42
CA GLY A 78 -9.19 0.06 11.73
C GLY A 78 -9.89 1.42 11.73
N SER A 79 -9.75 2.17 12.83
CA SER A 79 -10.40 3.46 12.98
C SER A 79 -9.54 4.47 13.73
N GLU A 80 -9.66 5.73 13.33
CA GLU A 80 -9.18 6.89 14.09
C GLU A 80 -10.28 7.41 15.01
N ALA A 81 -9.94 7.72 16.26
CA ALA A 81 -10.81 8.38 17.22
C ALA A 81 -10.35 9.82 17.46
N THR A 82 -11.22 10.80 17.18
CA THR A 82 -10.90 12.23 17.31
C THR A 82 -10.68 12.65 18.76
N SER A 83 -11.49 12.14 19.69
CA SER A 83 -11.44 12.57 21.10
C SER A 83 -10.17 12.14 21.83
N SER A 84 -9.68 10.93 21.53
CA SER A 84 -8.48 10.36 22.15
C SER A 84 -7.23 10.55 21.28
N ASN A 85 -7.38 10.97 20.02
CA ASN A 85 -6.32 10.99 19.03
C ASN A 85 -5.61 9.63 18.92
N THR A 86 -6.39 8.55 18.85
CA THR A 86 -5.86 7.17 18.77
C THR A 86 -6.28 6.47 17.50
N TRP A 87 -5.43 5.55 17.05
CA TRP A 87 -5.73 4.50 16.09
C TRP A 87 -6.12 3.23 16.82
N LEU A 88 -7.15 2.52 16.38
CA LEU A 88 -7.49 1.16 16.82
C LEU A 88 -7.56 0.21 15.62
N TRP A 89 -6.80 -0.89 15.67
CA TRP A 89 -6.79 -1.88 14.62
C TRP A 89 -8.08 -2.73 14.56
N GLY A 90 -8.52 -3.03 13.35
CA GLY A 90 -9.69 -3.87 13.10
C GLY A 90 -9.52 -5.33 13.53
N TRP A 91 -8.29 -5.84 13.60
CA TRP A 91 -8.02 -7.20 14.11
C TRP A 91 -8.23 -7.34 15.62
N GLU A 92 -8.24 -6.25 16.39
CA GLU A 92 -8.62 -6.27 17.81
C GLU A 92 -10.12 -6.58 17.95
N ASN A 93 -10.90 -6.22 16.92
CA ASN A 93 -12.30 -6.60 16.73
C ASN A 93 -13.22 -6.32 17.93
N VAL A 94 -13.05 -5.19 18.60
CA VAL A 94 -13.92 -4.74 19.71
C VAL A 94 -15.41 -4.64 19.31
N ASN A 95 -15.69 -4.52 18.01
CA ASN A 95 -17.03 -4.41 17.44
C ASN A 95 -17.72 -5.77 17.21
N GLY A 96 -17.00 -6.89 17.34
CA GLY A 96 -17.55 -8.23 17.07
C GLY A 96 -17.89 -8.46 15.59
N PHE A 97 -17.16 -7.83 14.67
CA PHE A 97 -17.31 -8.05 13.24
C PHE A 97 -16.97 -9.49 12.85
N SER A 98 -17.56 -9.94 11.74
CA SER A 98 -17.24 -11.25 11.17
C SER A 98 -15.75 -11.31 10.79
N GLU A 99 -15.09 -12.42 11.11
CA GLU A 99 -13.71 -12.70 10.69
C GLU A 99 -13.51 -12.55 9.17
N LYS A 100 -14.57 -12.74 8.38
CA LYS A 100 -14.57 -12.59 6.92
C LYS A 100 -14.26 -11.17 6.45
N ILE A 101 -14.50 -10.15 7.28
CA ILE A 101 -14.31 -8.75 6.92
C ILE A 101 -13.12 -8.09 7.64
N ILE A 102 -12.30 -8.85 8.37
CA ILE A 102 -11.09 -8.34 9.05
C ILE A 102 -9.82 -9.07 8.63
N GLN A 103 -9.86 -9.83 7.53
CA GLN A 103 -8.76 -10.69 7.09
C GLN A 103 -7.53 -9.89 6.69
N VAL A 104 -7.72 -8.73 6.05
CA VAL A 104 -6.61 -7.85 5.67
C VAL A 104 -5.92 -7.24 6.90
N ALA A 105 -6.67 -6.78 7.90
CA ALA A 105 -6.09 -6.31 9.16
C ALA A 105 -5.37 -7.45 9.91
N THR A 106 -5.99 -8.63 9.96
CA THR A 106 -5.40 -9.82 10.59
C THR A 106 -4.10 -10.23 9.88
N HIS A 107 -4.06 -10.14 8.56
CA HIS A 107 -2.85 -10.39 7.78
C HIS A 107 -1.74 -9.37 8.11
N ALA A 108 -2.07 -8.09 8.21
CA ALA A 108 -1.12 -7.06 8.63
C ALA A 108 -0.51 -7.37 10.00
N LYS A 109 -1.31 -7.83 10.98
CA LYS A 109 -0.81 -8.28 12.27
C LYS A 109 0.18 -9.44 12.16
N VAL A 110 -0.18 -10.49 11.40
CA VAL A 110 0.69 -11.66 11.18
C VAL A 110 2.02 -11.27 10.52
N VAL A 111 1.97 -10.36 9.54
CA VAL A 111 3.19 -9.82 8.92
C VAL A 111 3.99 -9.00 9.93
N GLY A 112 3.33 -8.15 10.72
CA GLY A 112 3.96 -7.37 11.78
C GLY A 112 4.70 -8.23 12.80
N GLU A 113 4.08 -9.31 13.26
CA GLU A 113 4.68 -10.28 14.18
C GLU A 113 5.90 -10.98 13.55
N ARG A 114 5.80 -11.36 12.28
CA ARG A 114 6.92 -11.99 11.54
C ARG A 114 8.11 -11.04 11.40
N TRP A 115 7.86 -9.75 11.21
CA TRP A 115 8.89 -8.75 10.94
C TRP A 115 9.34 -7.99 12.19
N ASN A 116 8.72 -8.23 13.34
CA ASN A 116 8.87 -7.41 14.54
C ASN A 116 8.59 -5.91 14.25
N LEU A 117 7.57 -5.65 13.43
CA LEU A 117 7.15 -4.31 13.03
C LEU A 117 6.01 -3.84 13.95
N GLU A 118 6.39 -3.19 15.04
CA GLU A 118 5.52 -2.82 16.17
C GLU A 118 4.21 -2.10 15.77
N PRO A 119 4.20 -1.12 14.83
CA PRO A 119 2.98 -0.40 14.44
C PRO A 119 1.85 -1.29 13.89
N LEU A 120 2.16 -2.48 13.37
CA LEU A 120 1.16 -3.43 12.87
C LEU A 120 0.64 -4.39 13.96
N THR A 121 1.30 -4.42 15.13
CA THR A 121 1.04 -5.38 16.21
C THR A 121 0.48 -4.73 17.48
N THR A 122 0.62 -3.42 17.63
CA THR A 122 0.08 -2.65 18.75
C THR A 122 -1.38 -2.30 18.48
N ALA A 123 -2.31 -2.87 19.24
CA ALA A 123 -3.75 -2.79 18.99
C ALA A 123 -4.27 -1.35 18.91
N GLU A 124 -3.87 -0.52 19.90
CA GLU A 124 -4.25 0.88 19.99
C GLU A 124 -3.02 1.73 20.33
N PHE A 125 -2.85 2.86 19.65
CA PHE A 125 -1.78 3.82 19.92
C PHE A 125 -2.17 5.24 19.49
N THR A 126 -1.44 6.24 20.02
CA THR A 126 -1.64 7.65 19.69
C THR A 126 -1.22 7.95 18.27
N LEU A 127 -2.04 8.72 17.56
CA LEU A 127 -1.77 9.19 16.20
C LEU A 127 -0.73 10.31 16.19
N ASP A 128 0.09 10.31 15.15
CA ASP A 128 1.00 11.41 14.81
C ASP A 128 1.15 11.56 13.28
N ASP A 129 2.06 12.42 12.83
CA ASP A 129 2.29 12.68 11.40
C ASP A 129 2.80 11.44 10.64
N THR A 130 3.46 10.51 11.33
CA THR A 130 3.98 9.24 10.78
C THR A 130 2.95 8.13 10.86
N PHE A 131 2.34 7.96 12.03
CA PHE A 131 1.40 6.90 12.35
C PHE A 131 -0.02 7.47 12.35
N ASN A 132 -0.63 7.44 11.16
CA ASN A 132 -2.01 7.82 10.93
C ASN A 132 -2.71 6.79 10.04
N GLY A 133 -4.04 6.86 9.96
CA GLY A 133 -4.84 5.88 9.24
C GLY A 133 -4.49 5.76 7.76
N HIS A 134 -4.03 6.84 7.12
CA HIS A 134 -3.57 6.81 5.73
C HIS A 134 -2.28 5.99 5.59
N ASN A 135 -1.26 6.27 6.40
CA ASN A 135 0.02 5.58 6.31
C ASN A 135 -0.11 4.09 6.70
N LEU A 136 -0.92 3.80 7.72
CA LEU A 136 -1.26 2.43 8.13
C LEU A 136 -2.00 1.67 7.03
N SER A 137 -2.95 2.33 6.34
CA SER A 137 -3.67 1.73 5.22
C SER A 137 -2.80 1.54 3.98
N ILE A 138 -1.85 2.44 3.72
CA ILE A 138 -0.85 2.30 2.65
C ILE A 138 0.00 1.05 2.86
N VAL A 139 0.56 0.86 4.07
CA VAL A 139 1.34 -0.36 4.35
C VAL A 139 0.45 -1.60 4.29
N THR A 140 -0.71 -1.56 4.94
CA THR A 140 -1.65 -2.69 4.99
C THR A 140 -2.08 -3.16 3.60
N CYS A 141 -2.50 -2.24 2.73
CA CYS A 141 -2.92 -2.57 1.37
C CYS A 141 -1.73 -2.82 0.43
N GLY A 142 -0.56 -2.22 0.70
CA GLY A 142 0.66 -2.45 -0.06
C GLY A 142 1.18 -3.89 0.06
N LEU A 143 0.95 -4.53 1.21
CA LEU A 143 1.34 -5.91 1.52
C LEU A 143 0.44 -6.98 0.89
N VAL A 144 -0.73 -6.59 0.39
CA VAL A 144 -1.69 -7.49 -0.27
C VAL A 144 -1.89 -7.09 -1.74
N ASP A 145 -2.47 -8.01 -2.51
CA ASP A 145 -2.76 -7.78 -3.93
C ASP A 145 -4.20 -7.34 -4.14
N LYS A 146 -4.39 -6.43 -5.10
CA LYS A 146 -5.70 -5.99 -5.61
C LYS A 146 -6.65 -5.38 -4.56
N TYR A 147 -6.10 -4.59 -3.65
CA TYR A 147 -6.87 -3.76 -2.73
C TYR A 147 -6.60 -2.27 -2.93
N CYS A 148 -7.67 -1.50 -2.85
CA CYS A 148 -7.65 -0.07 -2.57
C CYS A 148 -8.04 0.13 -1.10
N TYR A 149 -7.83 1.33 -0.55
CA TYR A 149 -8.40 1.74 0.72
C TYR A 149 -9.22 3.02 0.60
N TYR A 150 -10.14 3.20 1.55
CA TYR A 150 -10.96 4.38 1.69
C TYR A 150 -11.03 4.83 3.14
N ARG A 151 -10.98 6.15 3.34
CA ARG A 151 -11.23 6.81 4.63
C ARG A 151 -12.69 7.26 4.67
N GLY A 152 -13.48 6.65 5.54
CA GLY A 152 -14.87 7.01 5.81
C GLY A 152 -15.01 7.91 7.05
N PRO A 153 -15.04 9.25 6.90
CA PRO A 153 -15.17 10.15 8.05
C PRO A 153 -16.55 10.09 8.72
N HIS A 154 -16.59 10.22 10.03
CA HIS A 154 -17.82 10.37 10.81
C HIS A 154 -17.59 11.34 11.98
N SER A 155 -18.62 11.61 12.77
CA SER A 155 -18.58 12.61 13.85
C SER A 155 -17.56 12.34 14.97
N GLY A 156 -17.13 11.09 15.13
CA GLY A 156 -16.18 10.66 16.16
C GLY A 156 -14.77 10.40 15.65
N GLY A 157 -14.52 10.55 14.34
CA GLY A 157 -13.25 10.22 13.72
C GLY A 157 -13.41 9.68 12.30
N ALA A 158 -12.74 8.57 11.99
CA ALA A 158 -12.87 7.94 10.68
C ALA A 158 -12.66 6.43 10.76
N ILE A 159 -13.41 5.69 9.95
CA ILE A 159 -13.11 4.30 9.66
C ILE A 159 -12.19 4.21 8.44
N PHE A 160 -11.34 3.21 8.42
CA PHE A 160 -10.50 2.86 7.28
C PHE A 160 -10.83 1.44 6.84
N VAL A 161 -11.11 1.31 5.55
CA VAL A 161 -11.52 0.05 4.94
C VAL A 161 -10.69 -0.20 3.68
N ALA A 162 -10.21 -1.42 3.52
CA ALA A 162 -9.72 -1.90 2.24
C ALA A 162 -10.91 -2.43 1.44
N PHE A 163 -10.87 -2.31 0.12
CA PHE A 163 -11.90 -2.89 -0.75
C PHE A 163 -11.29 -3.40 -2.05
N SER A 164 -11.96 -4.39 -2.63
CA SER A 164 -11.52 -5.13 -3.81
C SER A 164 -12.63 -5.23 -4.85
N GLY A 165 -12.43 -5.99 -5.93
CA GLY A 165 -13.43 -6.17 -6.98
C GLY A 165 -13.63 -4.94 -7.88
N VAL A 166 -12.73 -3.97 -7.80
CA VAL A 166 -12.65 -2.84 -8.73
C VAL A 166 -12.09 -3.29 -10.09
N PRO A 167 -12.27 -2.51 -11.17
CA PRO A 167 -11.72 -2.85 -12.49
C PRO A 167 -10.20 -3.08 -12.43
N ASP A 168 -9.70 -4.09 -13.16
CA ASP A 168 -8.26 -4.42 -13.19
C ASP A 168 -7.39 -3.24 -13.67
N SER A 169 -7.95 -2.29 -14.42
CA SER A 169 -7.29 -1.05 -14.85
C SER A 169 -6.87 -0.14 -13.68
N VAL A 170 -7.42 -0.33 -12.48
CA VAL A 170 -6.96 0.36 -11.26
C VAL A 170 -5.58 -0.11 -10.81
N PHE A 171 -5.21 -1.36 -11.15
CA PHE A 171 -3.95 -1.99 -10.76
C PHE A 171 -2.96 -2.12 -11.93
N ALA A 172 -3.28 -1.54 -13.09
CA ALA A 172 -2.44 -1.63 -14.28
C ALA A 172 -1.13 -0.87 -14.10
N SER A 173 -0.07 -1.35 -14.75
CA SER A 173 1.20 -0.64 -14.86
C SER A 173 1.02 0.74 -15.48
N ILE A 174 1.83 1.69 -15.04
CA ILE A 174 1.84 3.08 -15.49
C ILE A 174 3.01 3.34 -16.44
N ASP A 175 2.86 4.39 -17.24
CA ASP A 175 3.93 4.89 -18.10
C ASP A 175 4.99 5.69 -17.32
N VAL A 176 6.07 6.03 -18.02
CA VAL A 176 7.20 6.79 -17.45
C VAL A 176 6.79 8.17 -16.95
N GLN A 177 5.83 8.83 -17.59
CA GLN A 177 5.41 10.18 -17.22
C GLN A 177 4.66 10.17 -15.88
N LYS A 178 3.73 9.22 -15.71
CA LYS A 178 3.02 9.02 -14.45
C LYS A 178 3.95 8.52 -13.35
N PHE A 179 4.93 7.67 -13.68
CA PHE A 179 5.95 7.23 -12.72
C PHE A 179 6.78 8.41 -12.19
N VAL A 180 7.30 9.27 -13.07
CA VAL A 180 8.07 10.47 -12.70
C VAL A 180 7.22 11.44 -11.89
N SER A 181 5.97 11.66 -12.30
CA SER A 181 5.03 12.55 -11.59
C SER A 181 4.77 12.07 -10.16
N ILE A 182 4.41 10.79 -9.98
CA ILE A 182 4.15 10.21 -8.66
C ILE A 182 5.43 10.21 -7.81
N THR A 183 6.58 9.86 -8.41
CA THR A 183 7.87 9.89 -7.69
C THR A 183 8.18 11.27 -7.17
N THR A 184 8.06 12.30 -8.02
CA THR A 184 8.32 13.70 -7.65
C THR A 184 7.38 14.16 -6.54
N GLN A 185 6.09 13.83 -6.63
CA GLN A 185 5.12 14.16 -5.60
C GLN A 185 5.47 13.50 -4.26
N CYS A 186 5.80 12.20 -4.28
CA CYS A 186 6.05 11.43 -3.06
C CYS A 186 7.28 11.94 -2.32
N ILE A 187 8.40 12.18 -3.02
CA ILE A 187 9.63 12.66 -2.38
C ILE A 187 9.53 14.11 -1.85
N GLN A 188 8.54 14.88 -2.32
CA GLN A 188 8.27 16.23 -1.81
C GLN A 188 7.35 16.22 -0.59
N GLN A 189 6.42 15.27 -0.52
CA GLN A 189 5.37 15.24 0.50
C GLN A 189 5.70 14.32 1.68
N PHE A 190 6.52 13.30 1.47
CA PHE A 190 6.81 12.28 2.47
C PHE A 190 8.29 12.21 2.77
N HIS A 191 8.60 11.95 4.04
CA HIS A 191 9.93 11.54 4.44
C HIS A 191 10.08 10.04 4.16
N ILE A 192 10.79 9.68 3.09
CA ILE A 192 10.98 8.30 2.61
C ILE A 192 12.43 8.04 2.19
N ASP A 193 12.80 6.76 2.10
CA ASP A 193 14.02 6.33 1.44
C ASP A 193 13.78 6.30 -0.07
N HIS A 194 14.44 7.18 -0.83
CA HIS A 194 14.12 7.31 -2.25
C HIS A 194 14.54 6.08 -3.05
N LYS A 195 15.61 5.37 -2.62
CA LYS A 195 16.07 4.16 -3.29
C LYS A 195 15.05 3.06 -3.12
N ILE A 196 14.67 2.77 -1.88
CA ILE A 196 13.66 1.73 -1.57
C ILE A 196 12.32 2.06 -2.23
N PHE A 197 11.92 3.33 -2.21
CA PHE A 197 10.73 3.80 -2.90
C PHE A 197 10.77 3.49 -4.40
N VAL A 198 11.85 3.87 -5.10
CA VAL A 198 11.99 3.65 -6.54
C VAL A 198 11.98 2.16 -6.87
N GLU A 199 12.76 1.35 -6.15
CA GLU A 199 12.83 -0.10 -6.41
C GLU A 199 11.49 -0.79 -6.14
N GLY A 200 10.80 -0.42 -5.04
CA GLY A 200 9.46 -0.92 -4.75
C GLY A 200 8.43 -0.53 -5.80
N PHE A 201 8.48 0.72 -6.27
CA PHE A 201 7.55 1.21 -7.27
C PHE A 201 7.78 0.58 -8.66
N LEU A 202 9.04 0.44 -9.09
CA LEU A 202 9.40 -0.25 -10.33
C LEU A 202 9.04 -1.74 -10.29
N SER A 203 9.25 -2.39 -9.13
CA SER A 203 8.87 -3.78 -8.92
C SER A 203 7.36 -4.00 -9.08
N TRP A 204 6.53 -3.13 -8.49
CA TRP A 204 5.08 -3.19 -8.71
C TRP A 204 4.70 -2.92 -10.16
N ASN A 205 5.36 -1.94 -10.79
CA ASN A 205 5.11 -1.56 -12.17
C ASN A 205 5.56 -2.63 -13.19
N ASN A 206 6.26 -3.67 -12.74
CA ASN A 206 6.91 -4.68 -13.57
C ASN A 206 7.90 -4.07 -14.58
N THR A 207 8.61 -3.02 -14.17
CA THR A 207 9.65 -2.36 -14.97
C THR A 207 11.02 -2.90 -14.58
N GLN A 208 11.74 -3.48 -15.54
CA GLN A 208 13.12 -3.92 -15.33
C GLN A 208 14.05 -2.71 -15.14
N TYR A 209 15.09 -2.86 -14.34
CA TYR A 209 16.06 -1.81 -14.12
C TYR A 209 17.47 -2.36 -13.82
N GLU A 210 18.47 -1.53 -14.07
CA GLU A 210 19.86 -1.81 -13.79
C GLU A 210 20.49 -0.69 -12.97
N TRP A 211 21.36 -1.06 -12.02
CA TRP A 211 22.17 -0.12 -11.26
C TRP A 211 23.56 0.03 -11.87
N ASN A 212 24.03 1.26 -11.96
CA ASN A 212 25.42 1.60 -12.24
C ASN A 212 25.88 2.70 -11.27
N ASN A 213 26.61 2.31 -10.22
CA ASN A 213 27.06 3.19 -9.15
C ASN A 213 25.90 3.99 -8.52
N GLN A 214 25.83 5.29 -8.81
CA GLN A 214 24.84 6.21 -8.26
C GLN A 214 23.65 6.46 -9.20
N THR A 215 23.55 5.69 -10.28
CA THR A 215 22.52 5.83 -11.29
C THR A 215 21.71 4.53 -11.39
N LEU A 216 20.38 4.66 -11.46
CA LEU A 216 19.46 3.61 -11.85
C LEU A 216 18.93 3.89 -13.26
N LEU A 217 18.95 2.90 -14.14
CA LEU A 217 18.32 2.95 -15.46
C LEU A 217 17.10 2.03 -15.48
N ALA A 218 15.90 2.60 -15.61
CA ALA A 218 14.64 1.87 -15.67
C ALA A 218 14.10 1.77 -17.10
N HIS A 219 13.74 0.56 -17.51
CA HIS A 219 13.38 0.21 -18.88
C HIS A 219 11.87 0.29 -19.14
N PHE A 220 11.36 1.52 -19.22
CA PHE A 220 10.03 1.79 -19.80
C PHE A 220 10.10 1.75 -21.35
N GLN A 221 9.02 2.10 -22.04
CA GLN A 221 9.08 2.31 -23.50
C GLN A 221 10.12 3.37 -23.91
N GLN A 222 10.34 4.36 -23.05
CA GLN A 222 11.45 5.30 -23.11
C GLN A 222 12.20 5.17 -21.79
N ASP A 223 13.49 4.83 -21.85
CA ASP A 223 14.28 4.60 -20.64
C ASP A 223 14.27 5.82 -19.71
N LEU A 224 14.21 5.56 -18.41
CA LEU A 224 14.28 6.58 -17.37
C LEU A 224 15.59 6.42 -16.62
N LYS A 225 16.46 7.42 -16.71
CA LYS A 225 17.66 7.52 -15.87
C LYS A 225 17.34 8.29 -14.61
N ILE A 226 17.64 7.70 -13.46
CA ILE A 226 17.49 8.30 -12.14
C ILE A 226 18.87 8.40 -11.52
N ASP A 227 19.34 9.63 -11.31
CA ASP A 227 20.59 9.90 -10.61
C ASP A 227 20.31 10.13 -9.14
N PHE A 228 21.13 9.49 -8.31
CA PHE A 228 21.08 9.63 -6.87
C PHE A 228 22.35 10.28 -6.35
N GLU A 229 22.23 10.94 -5.21
CA GLU A 229 23.33 11.40 -4.39
C GLU A 229 23.18 10.85 -2.98
N GLN A 230 24.30 10.73 -2.27
CA GLN A 230 24.30 10.28 -0.90
C GLN A 230 24.25 11.50 0.04
N VAL A 231 23.18 11.60 0.83
CA VAL A 231 23.04 12.63 1.87
C VAL A 231 22.94 11.92 3.20
N ASN A 232 23.96 12.11 4.04
CA ASN A 232 24.16 11.32 5.27
C ASN A 232 24.16 9.80 4.94
N ASN A 233 23.22 9.05 5.50
CA ASN A 233 23.08 7.60 5.29
C ASN A 233 21.99 7.24 4.27
N PHE A 234 21.41 8.21 3.54
CA PHE A 234 20.31 7.99 2.61
C PHE A 234 20.68 8.31 1.18
N TRP A 235 20.11 7.55 0.26
CA TRP A 235 20.17 7.80 -1.17
C TRP A 235 19.01 8.71 -1.55
N ARG A 236 19.34 9.90 -2.05
CA ARG A 236 18.39 10.91 -2.48
C ARG A 236 18.43 11.03 -3.99
N ILE A 237 17.27 11.02 -4.65
CA ILE A 237 17.15 11.37 -6.07
C ILE A 237 17.57 12.83 -6.25
N CYS A 238 18.55 13.07 -7.11
CA CYS A 238 18.98 14.43 -7.50
C CYS A 238 18.52 14.81 -8.91
N ALA A 239 18.33 13.83 -9.80
CA ALA A 239 17.76 14.07 -11.13
C ALA A 239 17.00 12.86 -11.68
N MET A 240 16.01 13.13 -12.52
CA MET A 240 15.31 12.14 -13.33
C MET A 240 15.22 12.64 -14.77
N ASN A 241 15.72 11.86 -15.72
CA ASN A 241 15.75 12.24 -17.14
C ASN A 241 15.33 11.05 -18.01
N THR A 242 14.37 11.27 -18.89
CA THR A 242 14.01 10.28 -19.91
C THR A 242 15.06 10.29 -21.03
N ILE A 243 15.57 9.12 -21.40
CA ILE A 243 16.57 8.94 -22.45
C ILE A 243 15.87 8.30 -23.66
N LEU A 244 16.15 8.81 -24.86
CA LEU A 244 15.73 8.11 -26.07
C LEU A 244 16.48 6.78 -26.13
N SER A 245 15.75 5.67 -26.09
CA SER A 245 16.34 4.34 -26.23
C SER A 245 17.13 4.30 -27.54
N GLY A 246 18.45 4.11 -27.43
CA GLY A 246 19.31 3.87 -28.58
C GLY A 246 18.83 2.62 -29.29
N LYS A 247 18.61 2.71 -30.59
CA LYS A 247 18.31 1.54 -31.44
C LYS A 247 19.40 0.48 -31.33
#